data_AF-W5IJ27-F1
#
_entry.id   AF-W5IJ27-F1
#
_cell.length_a   1.000
_cell.length_b   1.000
_cell.length_c   1.000
_cell.angle_alpha   90.00
_cell.angle_beta   90.00
_cell.angle_gamma   90.00
#
_symmetry.space_group_name_H-M   'P 1'
#
loop_
_entity.id
_entity.type
_entity.pdbx_description
1 polymer ?
#
loop_
_entity_poly.entity_id
_entity_poly.type
_entity_poly.pdbx_seq_one_letter_code
_entity_poly.pdbx_strand_id
1 'polypeptide(L)'
;MKKFWTSLTTIFHQAPLGTKIMMIVADIGLIMALLPTTTLLGLVLSFFAVAWSIISLIRRKKHKTDTSRAAAIALIISLIGAGIGYTRTTAAANPGSDSTSSYSADDEDSSPSPSDSEDTSDSENDSNNDSDSDNNSDSNDDSDSNDDPDSDTSSASSSPEKVSDGASSGTLATVVLAALAVKGRAPKTGYSRAKFSKGWEDVDYNGCDTRNDILDRDLIDKTYKDGTHDCVVLTGILHDPYTGQTIHFRRGQKTSRQVQIDHVVALSDAWQTGAQQIDADLRKQLANDPFNLLAVQGAANEQKSDGDAATWLPANKSYRCSYVARQIGVKHKYNLWVTAAEKNAMSAVLSSCPSQTIPADSGLTDFVPYSQKSSKNTSPSSSPPSASSKARTTTAPKLPPAPRPTPKPAQPTRPTQRYTPQPRRTYTPSKPTPRRTYIPPRRTYTPPRSSGSGSNVYYPNCAAVRAAGKAPLYRGQPGYSAKLDRDHDGVACE
;
A
#
# COMPACT_ATOMS: atom_id res chain seq x y z
N MET A 1 19.09 -6.15 -56.61
CA MET A 1 19.41 -4.81 -56.07
C MET A 1 18.17 -3.94 -55.92
N LYS A 2 18.05 -2.73 -56.52
CA LYS A 2 17.01 -1.73 -56.13
C LYS A 2 15.57 -2.28 -55.98
N LYS A 3 15.02 -2.97 -57.00
CA LYS A 3 13.66 -3.56 -56.95
C LYS A 3 13.45 -4.60 -55.82
N PHE A 4 14.50 -5.30 -55.42
CA PHE A 4 14.47 -6.30 -54.34
C PHE A 4 14.39 -5.61 -52.97
N TRP A 5 15.22 -4.58 -52.76
CA TRP A 5 15.21 -3.76 -51.55
C TRP A 5 13.87 -3.05 -51.33
N THR A 6 13.28 -2.47 -52.37
CA THR A 6 11.94 -1.85 -52.26
C THR A 6 10.85 -2.85 -51.87
N SER A 7 10.92 -4.09 -52.38
CA SER A 7 9.96 -5.14 -52.03
C SER A 7 10.06 -5.55 -50.56
N LEU A 8 11.30 -5.73 -50.06
CA LEU A 8 11.59 -6.00 -48.65
C LEU A 8 11.09 -4.88 -47.73
N THR A 9 11.32 -3.61 -48.06
CA THR A 9 10.85 -2.50 -47.23
C THR A 9 9.31 -2.42 -47.18
N THR A 10 8.60 -2.75 -48.26
CA THR A 10 7.13 -2.84 -48.27
C THR A 10 6.62 -3.98 -47.37
N ILE A 11 7.19 -5.18 -47.48
CA ILE A 11 6.83 -6.34 -46.65
C ILE A 11 7.02 -6.02 -45.16
N PHE A 12 8.17 -5.43 -44.80
CA PHE A 12 8.45 -5.03 -43.41
C PHE A 12 7.48 -3.95 -42.89
N HIS A 13 7.00 -3.04 -43.75
CA HIS A 13 6.02 -2.03 -43.34
C HIS A 13 4.62 -2.60 -43.11
N GLN A 14 4.21 -3.61 -43.88
CA GLN A 14 2.87 -4.20 -43.80
C GLN A 14 2.72 -5.31 -42.72
N ALA A 15 3.83 -5.85 -42.20
CA ALA A 15 3.79 -6.89 -41.17
C ALA A 15 3.21 -6.41 -39.81
N PRO A 16 2.57 -7.28 -39.00
CA PRO A 16 2.18 -6.96 -37.63
C PRO A 16 3.38 -6.62 -36.72
N LEU A 17 3.17 -5.82 -35.68
CA LEU A 17 4.25 -5.30 -34.82
C LEU A 17 5.14 -6.41 -34.22
N GLY A 18 4.55 -7.50 -33.71
CA GLY A 18 5.31 -8.65 -33.18
C GLY A 18 6.18 -9.34 -34.25
N THR A 19 5.72 -9.38 -35.50
CA THR A 19 6.49 -9.92 -36.63
C THR A 19 7.67 -9.01 -36.98
N LYS A 20 7.49 -7.68 -36.94
CA LYS A 20 8.59 -6.72 -37.14
C LYS A 20 9.67 -6.86 -36.07
N ILE A 21 9.28 -7.04 -34.81
CA ILE A 21 10.21 -7.26 -33.69
C ILE A 21 11.00 -8.57 -33.90
N MET A 22 10.33 -9.67 -34.26
CA MET A 22 11.01 -10.94 -34.58
C MET A 22 12.01 -10.81 -35.72
N MET A 23 11.68 -10.06 -36.79
CA MET A 23 12.61 -9.80 -37.90
C MET A 23 13.84 -9.00 -37.45
N ILE A 24 13.65 -7.90 -36.69
CA ILE A 24 14.76 -7.10 -36.15
C ILE A 24 15.69 -7.96 -35.27
N VAL A 25 15.12 -8.80 -34.39
CA VAL A 25 15.91 -9.67 -33.50
C VAL A 25 16.68 -10.74 -34.29
N ALA A 26 16.09 -11.29 -35.35
CA ALA A 26 16.78 -12.23 -36.25
C ALA A 26 17.93 -11.57 -37.02
N ASP A 27 17.73 -10.38 -37.57
CA ASP A 27 18.78 -9.62 -38.28
C ASP A 27 19.93 -9.23 -37.35
N ILE A 28 19.62 -8.76 -36.13
CA ILE A 28 20.65 -8.47 -35.11
C ILE A 28 21.41 -9.74 -34.73
N GLY A 29 20.71 -10.87 -34.53
CA GLY A 29 21.34 -12.16 -34.25
C GLY A 29 22.30 -12.61 -35.35
N LEU A 30 21.89 -12.46 -36.62
CA LEU A 30 22.71 -12.80 -37.79
C LEU A 30 23.93 -11.88 -37.94
N ILE A 31 23.77 -10.56 -37.73
CA ILE A 31 24.88 -9.60 -37.74
C ILE A 31 25.88 -9.91 -36.62
N MET A 32 25.40 -10.20 -35.42
CA MET A 32 26.24 -10.55 -34.27
C MET A 32 26.97 -11.89 -34.45
N ALA A 33 26.40 -12.83 -35.21
CA ALA A 33 27.04 -14.11 -35.56
C ALA A 33 28.09 -13.99 -36.68
N LEU A 34 28.04 -12.93 -37.50
CA LEU A 34 28.95 -12.70 -38.63
C LEU A 34 30.12 -11.75 -38.29
N LEU A 35 30.10 -11.09 -37.13
CA LEU A 35 31.21 -10.27 -36.65
C LEU A 35 32.26 -11.14 -35.93
N PRO A 36 33.55 -11.09 -36.31
CA PRO A 36 34.59 -11.82 -35.59
C PRO A 36 34.72 -11.27 -34.17
N THR A 37 34.84 -12.17 -33.18
CA THR A 37 34.73 -11.86 -31.74
C THR A 37 35.69 -10.77 -31.24
N THR A 38 36.83 -10.57 -31.92
CA THR A 38 37.79 -9.49 -31.69
C THR A 38 37.19 -8.09 -31.93
N THR A 39 36.30 -7.94 -32.91
CA THR A 39 35.66 -6.65 -33.23
C THR A 39 34.58 -6.26 -32.21
N LEU A 40 33.86 -7.24 -31.66
CA LEU A 40 32.83 -7.00 -30.64
C LEU A 40 33.45 -6.44 -29.35
N LEU A 41 34.56 -7.02 -28.90
CA LEU A 41 35.29 -6.52 -27.73
C LEU A 41 35.86 -5.11 -28.00
N GLY A 42 36.38 -4.86 -29.19
CA GLY A 42 36.84 -3.52 -29.61
C GLY A 42 35.74 -2.46 -29.57
N LEU A 43 34.55 -2.78 -30.10
CA LEU A 43 33.38 -1.89 -30.04
C LEU A 43 32.95 -1.61 -28.59
N VAL A 44 32.83 -2.64 -27.75
CA VAL A 44 32.46 -2.49 -26.33
C VAL A 44 33.47 -1.61 -25.59
N LEU A 45 34.78 -1.85 -25.77
CA LEU A 45 35.84 -1.03 -25.16
C LEU A 45 35.82 0.42 -25.67
N SER A 46 35.56 0.64 -26.96
CA SER A 46 35.42 1.99 -27.52
C SER A 46 34.22 2.74 -26.92
N PHE A 47 33.10 2.05 -26.69
CA PHE A 47 31.91 2.62 -26.09
C PHE A 47 32.16 3.03 -24.63
N PHE A 48 32.86 2.18 -23.86
CA PHE A 48 33.30 2.54 -22.50
C PHE A 48 34.31 3.70 -22.49
N ALA A 49 35.24 3.78 -23.44
CA ALA A 49 36.18 4.89 -23.54
C ALA A 49 35.49 6.24 -23.87
N VAL A 50 34.48 6.22 -24.75
CA VAL A 50 33.63 7.38 -25.06
C VAL A 50 32.78 7.77 -23.85
N ALA A 51 32.10 6.82 -23.20
CA ALA A 51 31.31 7.07 -22.00
C ALA A 51 32.16 7.64 -20.85
N TRP A 52 33.37 7.10 -20.62
CA TRP A 52 34.31 7.62 -19.62
C TRP A 52 34.80 9.03 -19.96
N SER A 53 35.04 9.32 -21.25
CA SER A 53 35.40 10.66 -21.72
C SER A 53 34.28 11.67 -21.50
N ILE A 54 33.02 11.30 -21.78
CA ILE A 54 31.83 12.11 -21.50
C ILE A 54 31.68 12.36 -19.99
N ILE A 55 31.80 11.32 -19.16
CA ILE A 55 31.76 11.44 -17.69
C ILE A 55 32.91 12.32 -17.18
N SER A 56 34.10 12.23 -17.78
CA SER A 56 35.27 13.08 -17.45
C SER A 56 35.03 14.55 -17.81
N LEU A 57 34.39 14.83 -18.95
CA LEU A 57 34.00 16.17 -19.37
C LEU A 57 32.92 16.75 -18.45
N ILE A 58 31.89 15.98 -18.10
CA ILE A 58 30.82 16.38 -17.17
C ILE A 58 31.41 16.66 -15.77
N ARG A 59 32.32 15.81 -15.27
CA ARG A 59 33.03 16.05 -14.00
C ARG A 59 33.90 17.31 -14.04
N ARG A 60 34.64 17.56 -15.13
CA ARG A 60 35.45 18.79 -15.30
C ARG A 60 34.57 20.05 -15.40
N LYS A 61 33.37 19.96 -15.98
CA LYS A 61 32.41 21.07 -16.08
C LYS A 61 31.89 21.57 -14.72
N LYS A 62 32.10 20.83 -13.63
CA LYS A 62 31.65 21.20 -12.27
C LYS A 62 32.61 22.11 -11.50
N HIS A 63 33.75 22.53 -12.08
CA HIS A 63 34.80 23.26 -11.35
C HIS A 63 35.31 24.58 -11.96
N LYS A 64 34.75 25.06 -13.08
CA LYS A 64 34.98 26.44 -13.57
C LYS A 64 33.72 27.05 -14.17
N THR A 65 33.28 28.16 -13.59
CA THR A 65 32.52 29.20 -14.28
C THR A 65 33.50 30.16 -14.97
N ASP A 66 33.14 30.56 -16.18
CA ASP A 66 33.75 31.61 -17.02
C ASP A 66 35.21 31.49 -17.47
N THR A 67 35.49 32.23 -18.56
CA THR A 67 36.74 32.29 -19.35
C THR A 67 37.24 30.97 -19.94
N SER A 68 36.92 30.74 -21.23
CA SER A 68 37.84 30.24 -22.29
C SER A 68 37.11 29.64 -23.51
N ARG A 69 36.40 30.46 -24.31
CA ARG A 69 35.97 30.08 -25.68
C ARG A 69 37.17 30.11 -26.64
N ALA A 70 38.15 29.24 -26.43
CA ALA A 70 39.38 29.15 -27.24
C ALA A 70 39.97 27.73 -27.30
N ALA A 71 40.10 27.04 -26.15
CA ALA A 71 40.87 25.80 -26.04
C ALA A 71 40.27 24.57 -26.77
N ALA A 72 39.00 24.62 -27.18
CA ALA A 72 38.30 23.46 -27.77
C ALA A 72 38.77 23.12 -29.20
N ILE A 73 39.31 24.08 -29.95
CA ILE A 73 39.67 23.89 -31.37
C ILE A 73 41.05 23.21 -31.50
N ALA A 74 41.97 23.48 -30.57
CA ALA A 74 43.35 22.95 -30.62
C ALA A 74 43.43 21.42 -30.43
N LEU A 75 42.48 20.81 -29.73
CA LEU A 75 42.57 19.39 -29.34
C LEU A 75 42.22 18.41 -30.48
N ILE A 76 41.49 18.86 -31.51
CA ILE A 76 41.12 18.01 -32.66
C ILE A 76 42.33 17.72 -33.56
N ILE A 77 43.26 18.68 -33.68
CA ILE A 77 44.46 18.55 -34.52
C ILE A 77 45.43 17.50 -33.95
N SER A 78 45.41 17.26 -32.64
CA SER A 78 46.34 16.34 -31.96
C SER A 78 46.02 14.85 -32.15
N LEU A 79 44.85 14.48 -32.67
CA LEU A 79 44.40 13.08 -32.80
C LEU A 79 44.81 12.39 -34.11
N ILE A 80 45.57 13.07 -34.97
CA ILE A 80 46.16 12.49 -36.19
C ILE A 80 47.61 12.01 -35.94
N GLY A 81 48.22 12.39 -34.82
CA GLY A 81 49.57 11.95 -34.42
C GLY A 81 49.58 10.74 -33.49
N ALA A 82 50.61 9.91 -33.61
CA ALA A 82 50.99 8.84 -32.68
C ALA A 82 50.00 7.66 -32.51
N GLY A 83 49.66 7.01 -33.62
CA GLY A 83 49.87 5.55 -33.65
C GLY A 83 51.38 5.25 -33.76
N ILE A 84 51.85 4.15 -33.16
CA ILE A 84 53.25 3.66 -32.96
C ILE A 84 53.66 3.70 -31.47
N GLY A 85 54.07 2.55 -30.93
CA GLY A 85 54.64 2.38 -29.58
C GLY A 85 54.21 1.07 -28.90
N TYR A 86 55.13 0.11 -28.76
CA TYR A 86 54.86 -1.25 -28.26
C TYR A 86 55.76 -1.60 -27.06
N THR A 87 55.25 -2.41 -26.11
CA THR A 87 55.97 -2.96 -24.91
C THR A 87 56.36 -1.92 -23.82
N ARG A 88 56.69 -2.25 -22.55
CA ARG A 88 57.25 -3.50 -21.96
C ARG A 88 57.03 -3.61 -20.41
N THR A 89 56.95 -4.84 -19.90
CA THR A 89 57.40 -5.37 -18.56
C THR A 89 57.22 -4.61 -17.22
N THR A 90 56.35 -5.16 -16.36
CA THR A 90 56.61 -5.70 -14.99
C THR A 90 57.69 -5.12 -14.05
N ALA A 91 57.30 -4.86 -12.79
CA ALA A 91 58.07 -5.15 -11.57
C ALA A 91 57.11 -5.29 -10.35
N ALA A 92 57.53 -5.96 -9.26
CA ALA A 92 56.74 -6.15 -8.03
C ALA A 92 57.63 -6.19 -6.78
N ALA A 93 57.10 -5.79 -5.60
CA ALA A 93 57.74 -5.99 -4.29
C ALA A 93 56.73 -5.92 -3.11
N ASN A 94 57.06 -6.62 -2.03
CA ASN A 94 56.41 -6.78 -0.70
C ASN A 94 57.52 -7.37 0.22
N PRO A 95 57.36 -7.63 1.55
CA PRO A 95 56.52 -7.04 2.61
C PRO A 95 57.34 -6.76 3.92
N GLY A 96 56.67 -6.59 5.09
CA GLY A 96 57.21 -6.69 6.47
C GLY A 96 56.22 -6.09 7.49
N SER A 97 55.88 -6.62 8.69
CA SER A 97 56.62 -7.24 9.83
C SER A 97 57.47 -6.23 10.62
N ASP A 98 57.49 -6.15 11.96
CA ASP A 98 56.97 -7.03 13.05
C ASP A 98 56.82 -6.21 14.39
N SER A 99 55.77 -6.36 15.22
CA SER A 99 55.64 -7.14 16.49
C SER A 99 56.00 -6.43 17.84
N THR A 100 55.76 -7.09 19.00
CA THR A 100 55.93 -6.66 20.44
C THR A 100 54.88 -5.64 21.00
N SER A 101 54.51 -5.52 22.29
CA SER A 101 54.58 -6.31 23.58
C SER A 101 53.93 -5.49 24.74
N SER A 102 53.52 -5.92 25.96
CA SER A 102 53.05 -7.18 26.62
C SER A 102 52.68 -6.88 28.12
N TYR A 103 52.09 -7.83 28.90
CA TYR A 103 51.75 -7.77 30.38
C TYR A 103 50.67 -6.73 30.83
N SER A 104 49.92 -6.81 31.96
CA SER A 104 49.48 -7.83 32.95
C SER A 104 48.26 -7.26 33.76
N ALA A 105 47.23 -8.02 34.18
CA ALA A 105 47.01 -8.75 35.47
C ALA A 105 46.98 -7.90 36.78
N ASP A 106 46.08 -8.03 37.77
CA ASP A 106 44.77 -8.75 37.95
C ASP A 106 43.89 -8.06 39.10
N ASP A 107 43.34 -8.78 40.10
CA ASP A 107 42.50 -8.37 41.29
C ASP A 107 41.04 -7.85 41.03
N GLU A 108 39.92 -8.34 41.64
CA GLU A 108 39.44 -8.48 43.05
C GLU A 108 39.00 -7.12 43.69
N ASP A 109 37.90 -6.93 44.46
CA ASP A 109 36.82 -7.77 45.06
C ASP A 109 35.55 -6.87 45.36
N SER A 110 34.49 -7.46 45.94
CA SER A 110 33.54 -6.90 46.92
C SER A 110 32.10 -6.52 46.50
N SER A 111 31.13 -7.20 47.12
CA SER A 111 29.72 -6.80 47.27
C SER A 111 29.49 -6.22 48.68
N PRO A 112 28.36 -5.52 48.95
CA PRO A 112 27.29 -6.24 49.67
C PRO A 112 25.85 -5.76 49.37
N SER A 113 24.86 -6.56 49.81
CA SER A 113 23.46 -6.13 50.02
C SER A 113 23.21 -5.85 51.51
N PRO A 114 22.16 -5.09 51.84
CA PRO A 114 21.24 -5.52 52.90
C PRO A 114 19.76 -5.37 52.48
N SER A 115 18.83 -5.59 53.42
CA SER A 115 17.43 -5.96 53.15
C SER A 115 16.36 -5.07 53.82
N ASP A 116 15.11 -5.33 53.42
CA ASP A 116 13.82 -5.17 54.13
C ASP A 116 13.45 -3.88 54.89
N SER A 117 12.31 -3.27 54.50
CA SER A 117 11.24 -2.88 55.44
C SER A 117 9.91 -2.67 54.71
N GLU A 118 8.79 -2.96 55.39
CA GLU A 118 7.43 -2.69 54.93
C GLU A 118 6.87 -1.41 55.60
N ASP A 119 5.98 -0.68 54.92
CA ASP A 119 4.85 -0.02 55.58
C ASP A 119 3.69 0.21 54.57
N THR A 120 2.54 0.62 55.10
CA THR A 120 1.20 0.50 54.52
C THR A 120 0.56 1.87 54.21
N SER A 121 -0.45 1.88 53.34
CA SER A 121 -1.63 2.77 53.48
C SER A 121 -2.70 2.45 52.44
N ASP A 122 -3.95 2.40 52.87
CA ASP A 122 -5.14 2.18 52.04
C ASP A 122 -5.59 3.44 51.30
N SER A 123 -6.39 3.27 50.24
CA SER A 123 -7.72 3.92 50.10
C SER A 123 -8.39 3.58 48.76
N GLU A 124 -9.43 2.75 48.80
CA GLU A 124 -10.47 2.75 47.77
C GLU A 124 -11.43 3.93 48.00
N ASN A 125 -12.09 4.43 46.95
CA ASN A 125 -13.56 4.53 46.87
C ASN A 125 -14.02 5.21 45.56
N ASP A 126 -14.97 4.59 44.87
CA ASP A 126 -15.74 5.21 43.77
C ASP A 126 -16.96 5.98 44.31
N SER A 127 -17.53 6.90 43.53
CA SER A 127 -18.89 7.41 43.78
C SER A 127 -19.58 7.93 42.52
N ASN A 128 -20.37 7.05 41.88
CA ASN A 128 -21.36 7.41 40.86
C ASN A 128 -22.62 7.97 41.52
N ASN A 129 -23.41 8.78 40.78
CA ASN A 129 -24.87 8.74 40.89
C ASN A 129 -25.56 9.21 39.59
N ASP A 130 -26.88 8.99 39.50
CA ASP A 130 -27.59 8.67 38.26
C ASP A 130 -29.04 9.21 38.23
N SER A 131 -29.74 9.06 37.09
CA SER A 131 -31.22 9.01 36.91
C SER A 131 -32.15 10.26 36.86
N ASP A 132 -32.92 10.32 35.75
CA ASP A 132 -34.40 10.50 35.55
C ASP A 132 -35.16 11.73 36.17
N SER A 133 -36.00 12.54 35.48
CA SER A 133 -37.32 12.32 34.79
C SER A 133 -38.56 12.27 35.76
N ASP A 134 -39.85 12.24 35.39
CA ASP A 134 -40.66 12.48 34.15
C ASP A 134 -41.77 13.56 34.49
N ASN A 135 -42.94 13.80 33.83
CA ASN A 135 -43.67 13.27 32.65
C ASN A 135 -44.79 14.27 32.16
N ASN A 136 -45.55 13.93 31.09
CA ASN A 136 -46.84 14.48 30.60
C ASN A 136 -46.87 15.91 30.00
N SER A 137 -47.86 16.35 29.20
CA SER A 137 -48.69 15.79 28.08
C SER A 137 -49.84 16.78 27.84
N ASP A 138 -50.20 17.06 26.58
CA ASP A 138 -51.60 17.12 26.10
C ASP A 138 -51.66 17.37 24.59
N SER A 139 -52.73 16.89 23.95
CA SER A 139 -52.95 16.94 22.50
C SER A 139 -53.88 18.09 22.09
N ASN A 140 -53.88 18.45 20.81
CA ASN A 140 -55.11 18.67 20.04
C ASN A 140 -54.86 18.54 18.53
N ASP A 141 -55.94 18.37 17.78
CA ASP A 141 -56.00 17.95 16.38
C ASP A 141 -56.49 19.10 15.46
N ASP A 142 -56.95 18.75 14.26
CA ASP A 142 -57.64 19.53 13.22
C ASP A 142 -56.78 20.32 12.21
N SER A 143 -56.70 19.75 11.00
CA SER A 143 -57.38 20.21 9.77
C SER A 143 -57.55 21.74 9.57
N ASP A 144 -57.35 22.30 8.37
CA ASP A 144 -57.87 21.80 7.09
C ASP A 144 -57.13 22.38 5.83
N SER A 145 -57.55 21.87 4.69
CA SER A 145 -57.15 22.03 3.28
C SER A 145 -57.05 23.46 2.71
N ASN A 146 -56.19 23.67 1.68
CA ASN A 146 -56.63 23.89 0.28
C ASN A 146 -55.49 24.23 -0.73
N ASP A 147 -55.64 23.65 -1.93
CA ASP A 147 -55.34 24.17 -3.28
C ASP A 147 -53.95 24.71 -3.72
N ASP A 148 -53.22 23.84 -4.45
CA ASP A 148 -52.60 24.15 -5.75
C ASP A 148 -53.72 24.41 -6.82
N PRO A 149 -53.47 24.94 -8.05
CA PRO A 149 -52.21 24.94 -8.78
C PRO A 149 -51.84 26.27 -9.50
N ASP A 150 -50.68 26.29 -10.16
CA ASP A 150 -50.70 26.35 -11.63
C ASP A 150 -49.49 25.64 -12.26
N SER A 151 -49.62 25.22 -13.52
CA SER A 151 -48.56 24.54 -14.27
C SER A 151 -47.95 25.46 -15.32
N ASP A 152 -46.71 25.18 -15.74
CA ASP A 152 -46.38 25.41 -17.15
C ASP A 152 -45.54 24.25 -17.71
N THR A 153 -45.84 23.87 -18.95
CA THR A 153 -45.35 22.64 -19.60
C THR A 153 -44.65 22.99 -20.90
N SER A 154 -43.48 22.40 -21.13
CA SER A 154 -42.80 22.49 -22.43
C SER A 154 -42.15 21.17 -22.82
N SER A 155 -42.95 20.30 -23.42
CA SER A 155 -42.47 19.09 -24.10
C SER A 155 -41.82 19.46 -25.43
N ALA A 156 -40.57 19.02 -25.65
CA ALA A 156 -39.96 18.92 -26.97
C ALA A 156 -39.71 17.43 -27.29
N SER A 157 -40.17 16.96 -28.45
CA SER A 157 -40.26 15.53 -28.74
C SER A 157 -39.26 15.03 -29.79
N SER A 158 -38.75 13.82 -29.54
CA SER A 158 -38.28 12.84 -30.52
C SER A 158 -37.20 13.24 -31.54
N SER A 159 -36.00 12.69 -31.33
CA SER A 159 -35.40 11.78 -32.32
C SER A 159 -34.55 10.72 -31.59
N PRO A 160 -34.70 9.42 -31.88
CA PRO A 160 -34.00 8.36 -31.17
C PRO A 160 -32.58 8.17 -31.73
N GLU A 161 -31.61 8.90 -31.22
CA GLU A 161 -30.20 8.59 -31.47
C GLU A 161 -29.86 7.25 -30.81
N LYS A 162 -29.28 6.33 -31.59
CA LYS A 162 -29.11 4.92 -31.21
C LYS A 162 -27.90 4.75 -30.29
N VAL A 163 -28.05 5.14 -29.02
CA VAL A 163 -27.07 4.88 -27.97
C VAL A 163 -26.80 3.38 -27.91
N SER A 164 -25.56 2.99 -28.17
CA SER A 164 -25.11 1.61 -27.97
C SER A 164 -24.77 1.41 -26.51
N ASP A 165 -25.66 0.76 -25.76
CA ASP A 165 -25.38 0.29 -24.38
C ASP A 165 -24.34 -0.83 -24.39
N GLY A 166 -23.09 -0.47 -24.68
CA GLY A 166 -21.89 -1.25 -24.42
C GLY A 166 -21.49 -1.19 -22.95
N ALA A 167 -22.48 -1.21 -22.04
CA ALA A 167 -22.25 -1.17 -20.60
C ALA A 167 -21.57 -2.49 -20.17
N SER A 168 -20.24 -2.45 -20.09
CA SER A 168 -19.41 -3.56 -19.59
C SER A 168 -19.78 -3.86 -18.15
N SER A 169 -20.74 -4.77 -17.98
CA SER A 169 -21.26 -5.19 -16.69
C SER A 169 -20.16 -5.96 -15.97
N GLY A 170 -19.52 -5.29 -15.00
CA GLY A 170 -18.32 -5.81 -14.34
C GLY A 170 -18.51 -7.21 -13.76
N THR A 171 -17.43 -7.97 -13.71
CA THR A 171 -17.45 -9.37 -13.27
C THR A 171 -18.06 -9.52 -11.87
N LEU A 172 -19.12 -10.32 -11.73
CA LEU A 172 -19.77 -10.60 -10.44
C LEU A 172 -18.79 -11.21 -9.43
N ALA A 173 -18.79 -10.71 -8.20
CA ALA A 173 -17.89 -11.16 -7.15
C ALA A 173 -18.11 -12.64 -6.78
N THR A 174 -19.36 -13.12 -6.88
CA THR A 174 -19.75 -14.52 -6.71
C THR A 174 -19.07 -15.46 -7.74
N VAL A 175 -18.92 -15.00 -8.99
CA VAL A 175 -18.30 -15.76 -10.08
C VAL A 175 -16.78 -15.88 -9.87
N VAL A 176 -16.11 -14.80 -9.46
CA VAL A 176 -14.68 -14.86 -9.14
C VAL A 176 -14.43 -15.65 -7.86
N LEU A 177 -15.27 -15.49 -6.82
CA LEU A 177 -15.19 -16.29 -5.58
C LEU A 177 -15.34 -17.78 -5.87
N ALA A 178 -16.23 -18.18 -6.78
CA ALA A 178 -16.37 -19.57 -7.20
C ALA A 178 -15.05 -20.12 -7.77
N ALA A 179 -14.38 -19.35 -8.63
CA ALA A 179 -13.11 -19.71 -9.27
C ALA A 179 -11.89 -19.69 -8.34
N LEU A 180 -11.93 -18.97 -7.20
CA LEU A 180 -10.83 -18.99 -6.23
C LEU A 180 -10.60 -20.40 -5.65
N ALA A 181 -9.34 -20.83 -5.68
CA ALA A 181 -8.90 -22.07 -5.06
C ALA A 181 -9.18 -22.08 -3.55
N VAL A 182 -9.47 -23.26 -3.00
CA VAL A 182 -9.79 -23.44 -1.58
C VAL A 182 -8.75 -24.36 -0.94
N LYS A 183 -8.04 -23.88 0.07
CA LYS A 183 -7.02 -24.66 0.82
C LYS A 183 -7.00 -24.21 2.29
N GLY A 184 -6.32 -24.96 3.15
CA GLY A 184 -6.00 -24.49 4.51
C GLY A 184 -5.02 -23.30 4.50
N ARG A 185 -4.87 -22.63 5.66
CA ARG A 185 -3.75 -21.69 5.86
C ARG A 185 -2.43 -22.47 5.82
N ALA A 186 -1.46 -21.99 5.04
CA ALA A 186 -0.09 -22.43 5.14
C ALA A 186 0.58 -21.86 6.41
N PRO A 187 1.70 -22.42 6.90
CA PRO A 187 2.40 -21.90 8.07
C PRO A 187 2.83 -20.43 7.91
N LYS A 188 2.71 -19.65 8.98
CA LYS A 188 3.22 -18.26 9.08
C LYS A 188 4.77 -18.19 9.17
N THR A 189 5.45 -19.34 9.15
CA THR A 189 6.91 -19.46 9.18
C THR A 189 7.58 -18.66 8.07
N GLY A 190 8.64 -17.91 8.41
CA GLY A 190 9.37 -17.08 7.45
C GLY A 190 8.69 -15.75 7.06
N TYR A 191 7.45 -15.51 7.51
CA TYR A 191 6.78 -14.23 7.31
C TYR A 191 7.52 -13.08 7.98
N SER A 192 7.67 -11.98 7.25
CA SER A 192 8.02 -10.66 7.77
C SER A 192 7.46 -9.62 6.81
N ARG A 193 7.00 -8.46 7.30
CA ARG A 193 6.48 -7.38 6.45
C ARG A 193 7.55 -6.88 5.44
N ALA A 194 8.82 -6.95 5.82
CA ALA A 194 9.98 -6.65 4.96
C ALA A 194 10.23 -7.69 3.84
N LYS A 195 9.49 -8.82 3.79
CA LYS A 195 9.44 -9.72 2.62
C LYS A 195 8.54 -9.19 1.50
N PHE A 196 7.75 -8.16 1.76
CA PHE A 196 6.88 -7.55 0.76
C PHE A 196 7.45 -6.21 0.28
N SER A 197 7.59 -5.24 1.19
CA SER A 197 8.04 -3.88 0.86
C SER A 197 8.91 -3.35 2.01
N LYS A 198 9.82 -2.39 1.73
CA LYS A 198 10.59 -1.74 2.81
C LYS A 198 9.76 -0.71 3.59
N GLY A 199 8.64 -0.27 3.02
CA GLY A 199 7.70 0.66 3.60
C GLY A 199 6.56 0.91 2.61
N TRP A 200 6.13 2.15 2.49
CA TRP A 200 5.41 2.62 1.31
C TRP A 200 6.45 3.03 0.27
N GLU A 201 6.39 2.42 -0.92
CA GLU A 201 7.32 2.73 -2.01
C GLU A 201 6.59 3.54 -3.09
N ASP A 202 7.34 4.32 -3.86
CA ASP A 202 6.89 4.83 -5.15
C ASP A 202 6.93 3.63 -6.14
N VAL A 203 5.79 3.29 -6.74
CA VAL A 203 5.64 2.07 -7.57
C VAL A 203 5.05 2.32 -8.95
N ASP A 204 4.40 3.47 -9.18
CA ASP A 204 4.00 3.96 -10.50
C ASP A 204 4.99 5.01 -11.06
N TYR A 205 5.94 5.47 -10.23
CA TYR A 205 6.94 6.50 -10.51
C TYR A 205 6.36 7.91 -10.66
N ASN A 206 5.25 8.19 -9.97
CA ASN A 206 4.63 9.51 -9.97
C ASN A 206 5.38 10.56 -9.10
N GLY A 207 6.25 10.12 -8.18
CA GLY A 207 7.06 10.97 -7.30
C GLY A 207 6.54 11.10 -5.85
N CYS A 208 5.37 10.53 -5.57
CA CYS A 208 4.78 10.37 -4.24
C CYS A 208 5.14 8.97 -3.66
N ASP A 209 4.89 8.75 -2.37
CA ASP A 209 4.89 7.39 -1.82
C ASP A 209 3.46 6.84 -1.73
N THR A 210 3.31 5.52 -1.86
CA THR A 210 1.99 4.84 -1.84
C THR A 210 1.07 5.31 -0.71
N ARG A 211 1.56 5.63 0.49
CA ARG A 211 0.66 6.11 1.57
C ARG A 211 0.05 7.46 1.21
N ASN A 212 0.81 8.34 0.57
CA ASN A 212 0.30 9.62 0.11
C ASN A 212 -0.65 9.45 -1.08
N ASP A 213 -0.40 8.52 -2.00
CA ASP A 213 -1.34 8.21 -3.10
C ASP A 213 -2.71 7.75 -2.57
N ILE A 214 -2.74 6.90 -1.54
CA ILE A 214 -4.00 6.44 -0.93
C ILE A 214 -4.66 7.53 -0.07
N LEU A 215 -3.87 8.37 0.62
CA LEU A 215 -4.42 9.56 1.31
C LEU A 215 -4.96 10.59 0.32
N ASP A 216 -4.40 10.70 -0.88
CA ASP A 216 -4.97 11.55 -1.93
C ASP A 216 -6.25 10.94 -2.49
N ARG A 217 -6.24 9.67 -2.87
CA ARG A 217 -7.40 8.99 -3.44
C ARG A 217 -8.62 8.96 -2.49
N ASP A 218 -8.40 8.66 -1.21
CA ASP A 218 -9.49 8.34 -0.26
C ASP A 218 -9.96 9.52 0.62
N LEU A 219 -9.24 10.65 0.64
CA LEU A 219 -9.66 11.85 1.36
C LEU A 219 -10.30 12.89 0.43
N ILE A 220 -11.35 13.56 0.91
CA ILE A 220 -11.87 14.81 0.31
C ILE A 220 -11.33 16.04 1.05
N ASP A 221 -11.60 17.24 0.55
CA ASP A 221 -11.23 18.53 1.17
C ASP A 221 -9.75 18.61 1.62
N LYS A 222 -8.89 18.13 0.73
CA LYS A 222 -7.46 17.93 0.99
C LYS A 222 -6.68 19.26 1.02
N THR A 223 -5.58 19.27 1.77
CA THR A 223 -4.49 20.24 1.57
C THR A 223 -3.15 19.52 1.52
N TYR A 224 -2.19 20.09 0.80
CA TYR A 224 -0.89 19.50 0.53
C TYR A 224 0.24 20.36 1.10
N LYS A 225 1.45 19.80 1.13
CA LYS A 225 2.65 20.52 1.55
C LYS A 225 3.27 21.27 0.37
N ASP A 226 3.49 22.58 0.56
CA ASP A 226 4.19 23.45 -0.39
C ASP A 226 5.47 22.80 -0.96
N GLY A 227 5.63 22.89 -2.28
CA GLY A 227 6.79 22.36 -2.99
C GLY A 227 6.83 20.83 -3.13
N THR A 228 5.75 20.11 -2.84
CA THR A 228 5.65 18.64 -3.05
C THR A 228 4.80 18.23 -4.25
N HIS A 229 4.38 19.17 -5.10
CA HIS A 229 3.53 18.92 -6.28
C HIS A 229 2.31 18.05 -5.96
N ASP A 230 1.60 18.45 -4.90
CA ASP A 230 0.40 17.80 -4.37
C ASP A 230 0.56 16.33 -3.92
N CYS A 231 1.79 15.83 -3.76
CA CYS A 231 2.02 14.54 -3.10
C CYS A 231 1.69 14.57 -1.61
N VAL A 232 2.33 15.45 -0.80
CA VAL A 232 2.35 15.23 0.66
C VAL A 232 1.11 15.82 1.33
N VAL A 233 0.05 15.01 1.43
CA VAL A 233 -1.23 15.37 2.05
C VAL A 233 -1.06 15.77 3.52
N LEU A 234 -1.45 16.99 3.88
CA LEU A 234 -1.41 17.55 5.22
C LEU A 234 -2.76 17.48 5.94
N THR A 235 -3.87 17.69 5.23
CA THR A 235 -5.24 17.54 5.77
C THR A 235 -6.16 16.86 4.77
N GLY A 236 -7.32 16.42 5.25
CA GLY A 236 -8.46 16.01 4.44
C GLY A 236 -9.60 15.49 5.33
N ILE A 237 -10.67 15.02 4.72
CA ILE A 237 -11.79 14.36 5.40
C ILE A 237 -11.90 12.93 4.88
N LEU A 238 -11.83 11.96 5.79
CA LEU A 238 -12.10 10.56 5.51
C LEU A 238 -13.55 10.24 5.86
N HIS A 239 -14.32 9.72 4.91
CA HIS A 239 -15.55 8.98 5.21
C HIS A 239 -15.16 7.50 5.35
N ASP A 240 -14.88 7.05 6.57
CA ASP A 240 -14.23 5.77 6.81
C ASP A 240 -15.14 4.59 6.41
N PRO A 241 -14.73 3.76 5.44
CA PRO A 241 -15.56 2.66 4.96
C PRO A 241 -15.78 1.60 6.04
N TYR A 242 -14.88 1.43 7.02
CA TYR A 242 -14.91 0.32 7.97
C TYR A 242 -15.88 0.53 9.14
N THR A 243 -16.04 1.77 9.61
CA THR A 243 -16.92 2.16 10.73
C THR A 243 -18.08 3.06 10.32
N GLY A 244 -18.01 3.70 9.14
CA GLY A 244 -18.99 4.71 8.70
C GLY A 244 -18.82 6.07 9.36
N GLN A 245 -17.74 6.28 10.13
CA GLN A 245 -17.44 7.55 10.79
C GLN A 245 -16.80 8.56 9.81
N THR A 246 -17.04 9.85 10.03
CA THR A 246 -16.31 10.91 9.33
C THR A 246 -15.15 11.39 10.22
N ILE A 247 -13.93 11.40 9.66
CA ILE A 247 -12.69 11.70 10.40
C ILE A 247 -11.96 12.86 9.70
N HIS A 248 -11.79 13.97 10.40
CA HIS A 248 -10.98 15.09 9.92
C HIS A 248 -9.49 14.78 10.11
N PHE A 249 -8.83 14.39 9.02
CA PHE A 249 -7.39 14.14 9.01
C PHE A 249 -6.60 15.44 9.03
N ARG A 250 -5.61 15.52 9.94
CA ARG A 250 -4.56 16.53 9.98
C ARG A 250 -3.25 15.91 10.45
N ARG A 251 -2.29 15.76 9.54
CA ARG A 251 -1.00 15.08 9.76
C ARG A 251 -0.31 15.55 11.05
N GLY A 252 0.03 14.60 11.92
CA GLY A 252 0.60 14.79 13.26
C GLY A 252 -0.04 13.83 14.27
N GLN A 253 0.55 13.71 15.48
CA GLN A 253 0.24 12.62 16.44
C GLN A 253 -1.23 12.27 16.62
N LYS A 254 -2.11 13.28 16.69
CA LYS A 254 -3.51 13.09 17.08
C LYS A 254 -4.29 12.29 16.04
N THR A 255 -4.15 12.59 14.74
CA THR A 255 -4.95 11.95 13.68
C THR A 255 -4.14 11.09 12.72
N SER A 256 -2.79 11.19 12.68
CA SER A 256 -1.96 10.27 11.88
C SER A 256 -2.15 8.81 12.27
N ARG A 257 -2.49 8.54 13.55
CA ARG A 257 -2.82 7.19 14.04
C ARG A 257 -4.30 6.84 13.87
N GLN A 258 -5.18 7.83 13.78
CA GLN A 258 -6.62 7.64 13.53
C GLN A 258 -6.92 7.30 12.06
N VAL A 259 -6.06 7.72 11.12
CA VAL A 259 -6.15 7.33 9.70
C VAL A 259 -4.93 6.49 9.32
N GLN A 260 -5.14 5.18 9.20
CA GLN A 260 -4.15 4.20 8.78
C GLN A 260 -4.41 3.79 7.33
N ILE A 261 -3.38 3.26 6.66
CA ILE A 261 -3.56 2.60 5.37
C ILE A 261 -3.57 1.09 5.62
N ASP A 262 -4.73 0.46 5.41
CA ASP A 262 -4.90 -0.98 5.58
C ASP A 262 -4.56 -1.74 4.28
N HIS A 263 -4.03 -2.96 4.45
CA HIS A 263 -3.98 -3.99 3.43
C HIS A 263 -5.28 -4.81 3.50
N VAL A 264 -6.22 -4.54 2.59
CA VAL A 264 -7.58 -5.11 2.59
C VAL A 264 -7.55 -6.64 2.66
N VAL A 265 -6.61 -7.28 1.94
CA VAL A 265 -6.07 -8.60 2.27
C VAL A 265 -4.75 -8.40 3.01
N ALA A 266 -4.74 -8.67 4.32
CA ALA A 266 -3.60 -8.39 5.18
C ALA A 266 -2.35 -9.19 4.75
N LEU A 267 -1.16 -8.59 4.78
CA LEU A 267 0.05 -9.25 4.23
C LEU A 267 0.43 -10.56 4.94
N SER A 268 0.06 -10.72 6.21
CA SER A 268 0.22 -11.97 6.96
C SER A 268 -0.81 -13.03 6.55
N ASP A 269 -2.04 -12.62 6.21
CA ASP A 269 -3.04 -13.50 5.61
C ASP A 269 -2.59 -13.94 4.21
N ALA A 270 -2.18 -12.98 3.38
CA ALA A 270 -1.66 -13.23 2.04
C ALA A 270 -0.47 -14.20 2.05
N TRP A 271 0.47 -14.08 2.98
CA TRP A 271 1.58 -15.03 3.14
C TRP A 271 1.08 -16.47 3.34
N GLN A 272 0.14 -16.64 4.29
CA GLN A 272 -0.48 -17.92 4.63
C GLN A 272 -1.46 -18.43 3.53
N THR A 273 -1.83 -17.59 2.58
CA THR A 273 -2.78 -17.91 1.50
C THR A 273 -2.19 -17.83 0.08
N GLY A 274 -0.86 -17.71 -0.06
CA GLY A 274 -0.17 -17.92 -1.33
C GLY A 274 1.04 -17.03 -1.59
N ALA A 275 1.14 -15.86 -0.97
CA ALA A 275 2.20 -14.89 -1.26
C ALA A 275 3.62 -15.36 -0.85
N GLN A 276 3.74 -16.41 -0.04
CA GLN A 276 5.03 -17.09 0.19
C GLN A 276 5.56 -17.85 -1.05
N GLN A 277 4.70 -18.11 -2.04
CA GLN A 277 5.02 -18.87 -3.27
C GLN A 277 5.27 -17.97 -4.49
N ILE A 278 4.96 -16.67 -4.40
CA ILE A 278 5.22 -15.69 -5.45
C ILE A 278 6.54 -14.97 -5.20
N ASP A 279 7.12 -14.39 -6.24
CA ASP A 279 8.43 -13.70 -6.21
C ASP A 279 8.40 -12.41 -5.36
N ALA A 280 9.56 -11.75 -5.25
CA ALA A 280 9.70 -10.56 -4.42
C ALA A 280 9.03 -9.32 -5.01
N ASP A 281 8.98 -9.18 -6.33
CA ASP A 281 8.45 -8.00 -7.01
C ASP A 281 6.92 -8.05 -7.06
N LEU A 282 6.32 -9.22 -7.24
CA LEU A 282 4.87 -9.40 -7.13
C LEU A 282 4.39 -9.26 -5.67
N ARG A 283 5.21 -9.66 -4.67
CA ARG A 283 4.97 -9.34 -3.25
C ARG A 283 5.09 -7.84 -2.95
N LYS A 284 6.04 -7.13 -3.57
CA LYS A 284 6.13 -5.66 -3.51
C LYS A 284 4.88 -5.01 -4.10
N GLN A 285 4.42 -5.47 -5.26
CA GLN A 285 3.19 -4.98 -5.89
C GLN A 285 1.99 -5.20 -4.95
N LEU A 286 1.74 -6.41 -4.46
CA LEU A 286 0.64 -6.71 -3.52
C LEU A 286 0.62 -5.83 -2.25
N ALA A 287 1.78 -5.32 -1.81
CA ALA A 287 1.88 -4.43 -0.66
C ALA A 287 1.78 -2.93 -0.98
N ASN A 288 1.85 -2.53 -2.25
CA ASN A 288 1.75 -1.12 -2.67
C ASN A 288 0.60 -0.87 -3.68
N ASP A 289 -0.07 -1.91 -4.18
CA ASP A 289 -1.19 -1.84 -5.13
C ASP A 289 -2.40 -1.13 -4.51
N PRO A 290 -2.84 0.02 -5.06
CA PRO A 290 -4.00 0.75 -4.55
C PRO A 290 -5.27 -0.08 -4.46
N PHE A 291 -5.43 -1.12 -5.28
CA PHE A 291 -6.59 -2.01 -5.20
C PHE A 291 -6.60 -2.90 -3.94
N ASN A 292 -5.44 -3.16 -3.31
CA ASN A 292 -5.34 -3.81 -2.00
C ASN A 292 -5.30 -2.81 -0.83
N LEU A 293 -5.44 -1.51 -1.07
CA LEU A 293 -5.22 -0.46 -0.06
C LEU A 293 -6.45 0.43 0.15
N LEU A 294 -6.64 0.86 1.40
CA LEU A 294 -7.65 1.85 1.81
C LEU A 294 -7.11 2.72 2.95
N ALA A 295 -7.41 4.02 2.93
CA ALA A 295 -7.38 4.84 4.13
C ALA A 295 -8.59 4.50 5.02
N VAL A 296 -8.33 4.12 6.28
CA VAL A 296 -9.35 3.62 7.21
C VAL A 296 -9.11 4.08 8.64
N GLN A 297 -10.14 3.95 9.48
CA GLN A 297 -10.07 4.22 10.92
C GLN A 297 -9.09 3.26 11.62
N GLY A 298 -8.12 3.81 12.35
CA GLY A 298 -6.96 3.08 12.85
C GLY A 298 -7.26 1.96 13.85
N ALA A 299 -8.16 2.18 14.80
CA ALA A 299 -8.55 1.16 15.77
C ALA A 299 -9.38 0.03 15.14
N ALA A 300 -10.12 0.31 14.06
CA ALA A 300 -10.80 -0.72 13.26
C ALA A 300 -9.78 -1.57 12.47
N ASN A 301 -8.72 -0.95 11.95
CA ASN A 301 -7.59 -1.66 11.33
C ASN A 301 -6.82 -2.52 12.34
N GLU A 302 -6.54 -1.99 13.54
CA GLU A 302 -5.90 -2.72 14.64
C GLU A 302 -6.76 -3.90 15.11
N GLN A 303 -8.09 -3.75 15.15
CA GLN A 303 -9.03 -4.84 15.43
C GLN A 303 -9.06 -5.90 14.31
N LYS A 304 -8.95 -5.49 13.04
CA LYS A 304 -8.85 -6.40 11.89
C LYS A 304 -7.57 -7.23 11.93
N SER A 305 -6.44 -6.61 12.27
CA SER A 305 -5.12 -7.27 12.36
C SER A 305 -4.79 -8.08 11.09
N ASP A 306 -4.50 -9.39 11.21
CA ASP A 306 -4.35 -10.31 10.07
C ASP A 306 -5.54 -11.26 9.85
N GLY A 307 -6.74 -10.86 10.27
CA GLY A 307 -7.99 -11.58 10.02
C GLY A 307 -8.45 -11.60 8.56
N ASP A 308 -8.99 -12.73 8.14
CA ASP A 308 -9.75 -12.89 6.89
C ASP A 308 -11.24 -12.50 7.06
N ALA A 309 -12.04 -12.57 5.99
CA ALA A 309 -13.48 -12.30 6.03
C ALA A 309 -14.31 -13.23 6.94
N ALA A 310 -13.76 -14.36 7.40
CA ALA A 310 -14.41 -15.20 8.43
C ALA A 310 -14.05 -14.80 9.85
N THR A 311 -12.91 -14.13 10.03
CA THR A 311 -12.38 -13.67 11.31
C THR A 311 -12.86 -12.26 11.65
N TRP A 312 -12.91 -11.36 10.66
CA TRP A 312 -13.31 -9.96 10.83
C TRP A 312 -14.04 -9.40 9.60
N LEU A 313 -15.08 -8.59 9.84
CA LEU A 313 -15.81 -7.84 8.84
C LEU A 313 -16.08 -6.41 9.36
N PRO A 314 -16.08 -5.38 8.48
CA PRO A 314 -16.41 -4.00 8.83
C PRO A 314 -17.62 -3.85 9.74
N ALA A 315 -17.52 -2.98 10.75
CA ALA A 315 -18.67 -2.62 11.61
C ALA A 315 -19.77 -1.95 10.78
N ASN A 316 -19.38 -1.13 9.79
CA ASN A 316 -20.26 -0.58 8.77
C ASN A 316 -20.82 -1.71 7.88
N LYS A 317 -22.10 -2.05 8.08
CA LYS A 317 -22.74 -3.18 7.39
C LYS A 317 -22.91 -2.98 5.89
N SER A 318 -23.18 -1.74 5.42
CA SER A 318 -23.40 -1.46 4.00
C SER A 318 -22.13 -1.65 3.16
N TYR A 319 -20.95 -1.41 3.74
CA TYR A 319 -19.67 -1.56 3.05
C TYR A 319 -19.21 -3.03 2.90
N ARG A 320 -19.82 -3.99 3.61
CA ARG A 320 -19.34 -5.39 3.66
C ARG A 320 -19.28 -6.06 2.29
N CYS A 321 -20.21 -5.74 1.39
CA CYS A 321 -20.23 -6.26 0.02
C CYS A 321 -19.01 -5.78 -0.78
N SER A 322 -18.71 -4.48 -0.75
CA SER A 322 -17.54 -3.88 -1.38
C SER A 322 -16.22 -4.41 -0.78
N TYR A 323 -16.14 -4.55 0.54
CA TYR A 323 -14.99 -5.13 1.25
C TYR A 323 -14.70 -6.57 0.78
N VAL A 324 -15.71 -7.43 0.80
CA VAL A 324 -15.59 -8.83 0.35
C VAL A 324 -15.25 -8.90 -1.14
N ALA A 325 -15.89 -8.11 -1.99
CA ALA A 325 -15.60 -8.08 -3.43
C ALA A 325 -14.17 -7.62 -3.72
N ARG A 326 -13.65 -6.62 -3.00
CA ARG A 326 -12.24 -6.20 -3.11
C ARG A 326 -11.29 -7.30 -2.63
N GLN A 327 -11.55 -7.97 -1.49
CA GLN A 327 -10.74 -9.11 -1.06
C GLN A 327 -10.72 -10.25 -2.10
N ILE A 328 -11.87 -10.61 -2.68
CA ILE A 328 -11.97 -11.64 -3.73
C ILE A 328 -11.12 -11.26 -4.95
N GLY A 329 -11.24 -10.02 -5.41
CA GLY A 329 -10.46 -9.53 -6.54
C GLY A 329 -8.97 -9.49 -6.26
N VAL A 330 -8.53 -9.05 -5.06
CA VAL A 330 -7.12 -9.05 -4.67
C VAL A 330 -6.57 -10.47 -4.63
N LYS A 331 -7.30 -11.41 -4.02
CA LYS A 331 -6.90 -12.82 -3.98
C LYS A 331 -6.83 -13.43 -5.38
N HIS A 332 -7.71 -13.03 -6.30
CA HIS A 332 -7.63 -13.45 -7.69
C HIS A 332 -6.41 -12.85 -8.42
N LYS A 333 -6.24 -11.52 -8.37
CA LYS A 333 -5.15 -10.75 -9.00
C LYS A 333 -3.76 -11.27 -8.63
N TYR A 334 -3.58 -11.71 -7.38
CA TYR A 334 -2.31 -12.21 -6.83
C TYR A 334 -2.23 -13.73 -6.68
N ASN A 335 -3.15 -14.49 -7.30
CA ASN A 335 -3.19 -15.96 -7.28
C ASN A 335 -3.14 -16.57 -5.85
N LEU A 336 -3.81 -15.90 -4.92
CA LEU A 336 -3.99 -16.34 -3.53
C LEU A 336 -5.24 -17.22 -3.44
N TRP A 337 -5.25 -18.17 -2.51
CA TRP A 337 -6.42 -18.99 -2.20
C TRP A 337 -7.24 -18.41 -1.04
N VAL A 338 -8.45 -18.93 -0.88
CA VAL A 338 -9.29 -18.67 0.30
C VAL A 338 -9.35 -19.90 1.20
N THR A 339 -9.58 -19.69 2.50
CA THR A 339 -9.93 -20.80 3.39
C THR A 339 -11.37 -21.24 3.15
N ALA A 340 -11.74 -22.46 3.58
CA ALA A 340 -13.13 -22.91 3.48
C ALA A 340 -14.08 -22.04 4.36
N ALA A 341 -13.62 -21.62 5.54
CA ALA A 341 -14.36 -20.70 6.40
C ALA A 341 -14.52 -19.32 5.73
N GLU A 342 -13.44 -18.79 5.18
CA GLU A 342 -13.42 -17.52 4.45
C GLU A 342 -14.35 -17.54 3.23
N LYS A 343 -14.30 -18.58 2.38
CA LYS A 343 -15.19 -18.72 1.22
C LYS A 343 -16.66 -18.77 1.64
N ASN A 344 -16.97 -19.44 2.75
CA ASN A 344 -18.33 -19.47 3.31
C ASN A 344 -18.77 -18.09 3.83
N ALA A 345 -17.91 -17.37 4.56
CA ALA A 345 -18.21 -16.03 5.07
C ALA A 345 -18.39 -15.01 3.94
N MET A 346 -17.51 -15.03 2.94
CA MET A 346 -17.64 -14.21 1.72
C MET A 346 -18.94 -14.52 0.97
N SER A 347 -19.30 -15.80 0.82
CA SER A 347 -20.55 -16.21 0.17
C SER A 347 -21.79 -15.74 0.95
N ALA A 348 -21.74 -15.82 2.28
CA ALA A 348 -22.81 -15.35 3.16
C ALA A 348 -23.01 -13.82 3.04
N VAL A 349 -21.93 -13.02 3.01
CA VAL A 349 -22.02 -11.58 2.76
C VAL A 349 -22.60 -11.29 1.37
N LEU A 350 -22.10 -11.96 0.32
CA LEU A 350 -22.58 -11.73 -1.05
C LEU A 350 -24.05 -12.16 -1.27
N SER A 351 -24.61 -13.03 -0.41
CA SER A 351 -26.02 -13.43 -0.50
C SER A 351 -27.01 -12.27 -0.29
N SER A 352 -26.62 -11.20 0.43
CA SER A 352 -27.43 -9.99 0.57
C SER A 352 -27.18 -8.94 -0.52
N CYS A 353 -26.29 -9.23 -1.47
CA CYS A 353 -25.88 -8.32 -2.55
C CYS A 353 -25.42 -9.10 -3.80
N PRO A 354 -26.29 -9.93 -4.40
CA PRO A 354 -25.90 -10.87 -5.46
C PRO A 354 -25.43 -10.20 -6.77
N SER A 355 -25.75 -8.92 -6.98
CA SER A 355 -25.30 -8.09 -8.09
C SER A 355 -23.94 -7.42 -7.85
N GLN A 356 -23.31 -7.61 -6.67
CA GLN A 356 -22.01 -7.02 -6.36
C GLN A 356 -20.94 -7.50 -7.34
N THR A 357 -20.34 -6.57 -8.07
CA THR A 357 -19.20 -6.82 -8.96
C THR A 357 -17.88 -6.71 -8.20
N ILE A 358 -16.81 -7.27 -8.77
CA ILE A 358 -15.44 -6.89 -8.38
C ILE A 358 -15.21 -5.43 -8.83
N PRO A 359 -14.62 -4.55 -8.00
CA PRO A 359 -14.29 -3.19 -8.40
C PRO A 359 -13.38 -3.12 -9.63
N ALA A 360 -13.60 -2.15 -10.51
CA ALA A 360 -12.95 -2.06 -11.82
C ALA A 360 -11.43 -1.77 -11.75
N ASP A 361 -10.97 -1.13 -10.67
CA ASP A 361 -9.56 -0.88 -10.34
C ASP A 361 -8.77 -2.16 -10.04
N SER A 362 -9.44 -3.32 -9.98
CA SER A 362 -8.79 -4.64 -9.97
C SER A 362 -7.91 -4.94 -11.18
N GLY A 363 -8.17 -4.30 -12.33
CA GLY A 363 -7.58 -4.68 -13.62
C GLY A 363 -8.24 -5.93 -14.25
N LEU A 364 -9.36 -6.41 -13.71
CA LEU A 364 -10.11 -7.57 -14.21
C LEU A 364 -11.21 -7.16 -15.18
N THR A 365 -10.84 -6.45 -16.26
CA THR A 365 -11.77 -6.05 -17.33
C THR A 365 -12.34 -7.24 -18.10
N ASP A 366 -11.56 -8.32 -18.23
CA ASP A 366 -11.83 -9.44 -19.15
C ASP A 366 -11.87 -10.82 -18.45
N PHE A 367 -12.38 -10.90 -17.22
CA PHE A 367 -12.57 -12.20 -16.56
C PHE A 367 -13.73 -12.98 -17.20
N VAL A 368 -13.40 -13.77 -18.23
CA VAL A 368 -14.30 -14.77 -18.79
C VAL A 368 -14.19 -16.06 -17.94
N PRO A 369 -15.23 -16.45 -17.16
CA PRO A 369 -15.18 -17.71 -16.43
C PRO A 369 -15.07 -18.89 -17.40
N TYR A 370 -14.17 -19.84 -17.08
CA TYR A 370 -13.91 -21.03 -17.90
C TYR A 370 -15.07 -22.04 -17.85
N SER A 371 -16.19 -21.70 -18.49
CA SER A 371 -17.39 -22.57 -18.59
C SER A 371 -18.27 -22.26 -19.81
N GLN A 372 -17.68 -21.81 -20.93
CA GLN A 372 -18.38 -21.60 -22.22
C GLN A 372 -17.59 -22.12 -23.44
N LYS A 373 -16.69 -23.10 -23.28
CA LYS A 373 -16.10 -23.78 -24.44
C LYS A 373 -17.11 -24.78 -25.03
N SER A 374 -17.87 -24.31 -26.02
CA SER A 374 -19.01 -25.01 -26.62
C SER A 374 -18.70 -26.46 -27.02
N SER A 375 -19.41 -27.40 -26.39
CA SER A 375 -19.48 -28.82 -26.75
C SER A 375 -20.44 -29.04 -27.94
N LYS A 376 -20.04 -28.57 -29.13
CA LYS A 376 -20.87 -28.67 -30.34
C LYS A 376 -20.65 -29.99 -31.07
N ASN A 377 -21.73 -30.77 -31.19
CA ASN A 377 -21.90 -31.98 -32.02
C ASN A 377 -20.87 -33.12 -31.86
N THR A 378 -21.28 -34.16 -31.14
CA THR A 378 -21.61 -35.44 -31.80
C THR A 378 -22.81 -36.06 -31.11
N SER A 379 -23.81 -36.50 -31.89
CA SER A 379 -24.92 -37.34 -31.43
C SER A 379 -25.03 -38.53 -32.39
N PRO A 380 -25.27 -39.74 -31.86
CA PRO A 380 -26.21 -40.64 -32.50
C PRO A 380 -27.38 -41.00 -31.56
N SER A 381 -28.54 -41.25 -32.17
CA SER A 381 -29.78 -41.61 -31.48
C SER A 381 -29.85 -43.11 -31.19
N SER A 382 -30.17 -43.49 -29.95
CA SER A 382 -30.89 -44.74 -29.63
C SER A 382 -31.47 -44.74 -28.20
N SER A 383 -32.79 -44.69 -28.12
CA SER A 383 -33.61 -45.23 -27.01
C SER A 383 -34.31 -46.51 -27.54
N PRO A 384 -35.01 -47.34 -26.74
CA PRO A 384 -35.32 -47.33 -25.30
C PRO A 384 -34.78 -48.64 -24.63
N PRO A 385 -35.25 -49.21 -23.47
CA PRO A 385 -36.37 -48.82 -22.61
C PRO A 385 -36.12 -48.77 -21.08
N SER A 386 -37.17 -48.36 -20.38
CA SER A 386 -37.26 -48.23 -18.92
C SER A 386 -37.16 -49.58 -18.19
N ALA A 387 -36.46 -49.59 -17.06
CA ALA A 387 -36.48 -50.66 -16.06
C ALA A 387 -36.58 -50.04 -14.66
N SER A 388 -37.51 -50.53 -13.85
CA SER A 388 -37.75 -50.03 -12.48
C SER A 388 -36.84 -50.70 -11.47
N SER A 389 -36.15 -49.92 -10.62
CA SER A 389 -35.45 -50.44 -9.45
C SER A 389 -35.71 -49.56 -8.21
N LYS A 390 -36.21 -50.22 -7.16
CA LYS A 390 -36.70 -49.64 -5.91
C LYS A 390 -35.71 -48.68 -5.25
N ALA A 391 -36.21 -47.54 -4.76
CA ALA A 391 -35.49 -46.71 -3.80
C ALA A 391 -35.17 -47.52 -2.53
N ARG A 392 -33.93 -47.43 -2.04
CA ARG A 392 -33.50 -48.02 -0.77
C ARG A 392 -33.24 -46.91 0.24
N THR A 393 -34.20 -46.69 1.14
CA THR A 393 -34.10 -45.68 2.19
C THR A 393 -32.98 -46.00 3.17
N THR A 394 -31.88 -45.23 3.14
CA THR A 394 -30.83 -45.26 4.16
C THR A 394 -30.98 -44.03 5.05
N THR A 395 -31.65 -44.19 6.19
CA THR A 395 -31.88 -43.12 7.16
C THR A 395 -30.56 -42.67 7.78
N ALA A 396 -30.09 -41.46 7.47
CA ALA A 396 -28.94 -40.87 8.14
C ALA A 396 -29.29 -40.52 9.60
N PRO A 397 -28.43 -40.83 10.58
CA PRO A 397 -28.66 -40.43 11.97
C PRO A 397 -28.73 -38.91 12.12
N LYS A 398 -29.83 -38.41 12.68
CA LYS A 398 -30.01 -36.99 13.00
C LYS A 398 -29.09 -36.62 14.17
N LEU A 399 -28.06 -35.82 13.90
CA LEU A 399 -27.25 -35.19 14.96
C LEU A 399 -28.16 -34.39 15.92
N PRO A 400 -27.93 -34.47 17.24
CA PRO A 400 -28.67 -33.66 18.20
C PRO A 400 -28.35 -32.17 18.01
N PRO A 401 -29.31 -31.26 18.27
CA PRO A 401 -29.03 -29.83 18.23
C PRO A 401 -28.05 -29.44 19.33
N ALA A 402 -27.16 -28.47 19.04
CA ALA A 402 -26.24 -27.93 20.03
C ALA A 402 -27.01 -27.29 21.21
N PRO A 403 -26.50 -27.40 22.45
CA PRO A 403 -27.16 -26.82 23.62
C PRO A 403 -27.25 -25.30 23.51
N ARG A 404 -28.40 -24.75 23.90
CA ARG A 404 -28.67 -23.31 23.92
C ARG A 404 -27.78 -22.64 24.97
N PRO A 405 -27.13 -21.49 24.68
CA PRO A 405 -26.41 -20.75 25.70
C PRO A 405 -27.35 -20.33 26.84
N THR A 406 -26.85 -20.42 28.07
CA THR A 406 -27.58 -20.08 29.29
C THR A 406 -27.82 -18.57 29.41
N PRO A 407 -28.96 -18.12 29.95
CA PRO A 407 -29.17 -16.70 30.25
C PRO A 407 -28.18 -16.20 31.30
N LYS A 408 -27.61 -15.01 31.09
CA LYS A 408 -26.88 -14.28 32.14
C LYS A 408 -27.88 -13.87 33.24
N PRO A 409 -27.54 -14.00 34.54
CA PRO A 409 -28.41 -13.55 35.63
C PRO A 409 -28.78 -12.06 35.50
N ALA A 410 -30.03 -11.73 35.86
CA ALA A 410 -30.50 -10.35 35.91
C ALA A 410 -29.91 -9.61 37.12
N GLN A 411 -29.56 -8.34 36.92
CA GLN A 411 -29.02 -7.46 37.96
C GLN A 411 -30.15 -6.60 38.57
N PRO A 412 -30.15 -6.31 39.89
CA PRO A 412 -31.25 -5.57 40.51
C PRO A 412 -31.36 -4.12 40.03
N THR A 413 -32.60 -3.67 39.80
CA THR A 413 -32.92 -2.27 39.50
C THR A 413 -32.80 -1.40 40.75
N ARG A 414 -32.07 -0.28 40.66
CA ARG A 414 -31.87 0.68 41.75
C ARG A 414 -32.94 1.79 41.71
N PRO A 415 -33.40 2.34 42.86
CA PRO A 415 -34.42 3.40 42.86
C PRO A 415 -33.92 4.75 42.35
N THR A 416 -34.76 5.42 41.58
CA THR A 416 -34.59 6.78 41.02
C THR A 416 -34.54 7.88 42.08
N GLN A 417 -33.66 8.88 41.93
CA GLN A 417 -33.69 10.13 42.70
C GLN A 417 -33.56 11.36 41.80
N ARG A 418 -34.60 12.21 41.79
CA ARG A 418 -34.71 13.43 40.98
C ARG A 418 -33.60 14.45 41.29
N TYR A 419 -32.83 14.82 40.28
CA TYR A 419 -31.84 15.91 40.34
C TYR A 419 -32.45 17.32 40.19
N THR A 420 -31.87 18.30 40.88
CA THR A 420 -32.20 19.73 40.75
C THR A 420 -31.06 20.47 40.01
N PRO A 421 -31.32 21.22 38.93
CA PRO A 421 -30.27 21.89 38.15
C PRO A 421 -29.71 23.14 38.83
N GLN A 422 -28.40 23.39 38.67
CA GLN A 422 -27.73 24.62 39.12
C GLN A 422 -27.70 25.73 38.05
N PRO A 423 -27.64 27.01 38.44
CA PRO A 423 -27.71 28.14 37.50
C PRO A 423 -26.47 28.31 36.62
N ARG A 424 -26.72 28.74 35.37
CA ARG A 424 -25.72 28.88 34.30
C ARG A 424 -24.83 30.11 34.53
N ARG A 425 -23.50 29.94 34.53
CA ARG A 425 -22.55 31.07 34.56
C ARG A 425 -22.48 31.77 33.20
N THR A 426 -22.73 33.07 33.19
CA THR A 426 -22.59 33.93 32.00
C THR A 426 -21.11 34.24 31.74
N TYR A 427 -20.64 34.01 30.52
CA TYR A 427 -19.30 34.41 30.08
C TYR A 427 -19.37 35.70 29.25
N THR A 428 -18.71 36.76 29.72
CA THR A 428 -18.58 38.03 29.00
C THR A 428 -17.44 37.96 27.99
N PRO A 429 -17.65 38.28 26.70
CA PRO A 429 -16.56 38.25 25.70
C PRO A 429 -15.52 39.36 25.96
N SER A 430 -14.25 38.98 26.09
CA SER A 430 -13.14 39.93 26.18
C SER A 430 -12.71 40.45 24.81
N LYS A 431 -12.48 41.76 24.71
CA LYS A 431 -12.13 42.46 23.45
C LYS A 431 -10.79 41.98 22.87
N PRO A 432 -10.69 41.68 21.56
CA PRO A 432 -9.44 41.21 20.96
C PRO A 432 -8.37 42.32 20.88
N THR A 433 -7.12 41.95 21.20
CA THR A 433 -5.94 42.81 21.03
C THR A 433 -5.29 42.61 19.65
N PRO A 434 -4.67 43.66 19.06
CA PRO A 434 -4.09 43.60 17.73
C PRO A 434 -2.85 42.70 17.67
N ARG A 435 -2.80 41.81 16.67
CA ARG A 435 -1.74 40.81 16.49
C ARG A 435 -0.47 41.42 15.92
N ARG A 436 0.57 41.60 16.74
CA ARG A 436 1.90 42.05 16.30
C ARG A 436 2.52 41.04 15.32
N THR A 437 2.89 41.49 14.13
CA THR A 437 3.56 40.67 13.11
C THR A 437 5.00 40.35 13.54
N TYR A 438 5.34 39.07 13.50
CA TYR A 438 6.72 38.58 13.69
C TYR A 438 7.24 38.02 12.36
N ILE A 439 8.34 38.59 11.87
CA ILE A 439 9.00 38.16 10.64
C ILE A 439 10.33 37.49 11.03
N PRO A 440 10.47 36.16 10.91
CA PRO A 440 11.73 35.48 11.19
C PRO A 440 12.77 35.75 10.08
N PRO A 441 14.06 35.92 10.40
CA PRO A 441 15.10 36.18 9.42
C PRO A 441 15.42 34.96 8.54
N ARG A 442 15.65 35.22 7.25
CA ARG A 442 15.84 34.20 6.21
C ARG A 442 17.21 33.52 6.32
N ARG A 443 17.25 32.27 6.81
CA ARG A 443 18.47 31.44 6.77
C ARG A 443 18.74 30.93 5.34
N THR A 444 19.96 31.10 4.86
CA THR A 444 20.45 30.43 3.65
C THR A 444 20.79 28.97 3.96
N TYR A 445 20.25 28.04 3.16
CA TYR A 445 20.54 26.61 3.30
C TYR A 445 21.57 26.18 2.24
N THR A 446 22.74 25.73 2.71
CA THR A 446 23.77 25.12 1.86
C THR A 446 23.71 23.60 2.06
N PRO A 447 23.37 22.79 1.03
CA PRO A 447 23.24 21.35 1.19
C PRO A 447 24.62 20.69 1.44
N PRO A 448 24.77 19.85 2.48
CA PRO A 448 26.01 19.14 2.75
C PRO A 448 26.27 18.04 1.71
N ARG A 449 27.55 17.78 1.47
CA ARG A 449 28.07 16.84 0.45
C ARG A 449 27.96 15.39 0.97
N SER A 450 27.43 14.49 0.14
CA SER A 450 27.37 13.05 0.46
C SER A 450 28.75 12.38 0.34
N SER A 451 29.17 11.67 1.39
CA SER A 451 30.36 10.81 1.42
C SER A 451 30.41 9.97 2.71
N GLY A 452 30.77 8.69 2.60
CA GLY A 452 31.19 7.85 3.72
C GLY A 452 30.26 6.67 4.06
N SER A 453 30.85 5.48 4.21
CA SER A 453 30.20 4.34 4.87
C SER A 453 30.15 4.58 6.39
N GLY A 454 29.17 4.01 7.09
CA GLY A 454 28.90 4.35 8.50
C GLY A 454 28.02 3.34 9.23
N SER A 455 28.37 2.05 9.20
CA SER A 455 27.61 0.96 9.83
C SER A 455 27.72 0.88 11.37
N ASN A 456 28.15 1.95 12.05
CA ASN A 456 28.18 2.01 13.52
C ASN A 456 28.00 3.44 14.06
N VAL A 457 27.02 4.17 13.53
CA VAL A 457 26.52 5.41 14.17
C VAL A 457 25.49 5.00 15.23
N TYR A 458 25.66 5.46 16.47
CA TYR A 458 24.75 5.21 17.58
C TYR A 458 24.39 6.53 18.27
N TYR A 459 23.11 6.69 18.64
CA TYR A 459 22.63 7.79 19.47
C TYR A 459 22.01 7.25 20.76
N PRO A 460 22.31 7.83 21.95
CA PRO A 460 21.72 7.38 23.20
C PRO A 460 20.22 7.68 23.25
N ASN A 461 19.82 8.90 22.86
CA ASN A 461 18.45 9.41 22.92
C ASN A 461 18.19 10.46 21.81
N CYS A 462 16.95 10.92 21.67
CA CYS A 462 16.55 11.89 20.64
C CYS A 462 17.10 13.31 20.83
N ALA A 463 17.55 13.70 22.02
CA ALA A 463 18.23 14.98 22.20
C ALA A 463 19.59 14.98 21.48
N ALA A 464 20.34 13.88 21.56
CA ALA A 464 21.59 13.71 20.81
C ALA A 464 21.39 13.72 19.28
N VAL A 465 20.30 13.11 18.79
CA VAL A 465 19.94 13.11 17.36
C VAL A 465 19.67 14.54 16.85
N ARG A 466 18.94 15.34 17.63
CA ARG A 466 18.65 16.76 17.30
C ARG A 466 19.90 17.63 17.42
N ALA A 467 20.72 17.45 18.45
CA ALA A 467 22.00 18.16 18.61
C ALA A 467 22.99 17.87 17.46
N ALA A 468 23.00 16.64 16.95
CA ALA A 468 23.79 16.25 15.77
C ALA A 468 23.22 16.76 14.43
N GLY A 469 22.06 17.43 14.43
CA GLY A 469 21.37 17.89 13.22
C GLY A 469 20.91 16.76 12.31
N LYS A 470 20.54 15.60 12.87
CA LYS A 470 20.13 14.39 12.14
C LYS A 470 18.66 13.99 12.35
N ALA A 471 17.90 14.77 13.12
CA ALA A 471 16.47 14.54 13.28
C ALA A 471 15.66 15.09 12.10
N PRO A 472 14.58 14.41 11.65
CA PRO A 472 14.20 13.04 12.03
C PRO A 472 15.09 11.98 11.35
N LEU A 473 15.28 10.84 12.02
CA LEU A 473 16.02 9.67 11.50
C LEU A 473 15.05 8.63 10.95
N TYR A 474 15.20 8.26 9.68
CA TYR A 474 14.31 7.30 9.03
C TYR A 474 14.83 5.86 9.16
N ARG A 475 13.93 4.87 9.22
CA ARG A 475 14.24 3.45 9.36
C ARG A 475 15.23 2.97 8.28
N GLY A 476 16.42 2.57 8.72
CA GLY A 476 17.53 2.15 7.85
C GLY A 476 18.62 3.21 7.61
N GLN A 477 18.46 4.44 8.11
CA GLN A 477 19.54 5.43 8.14
C GLN A 477 20.55 5.14 9.27
N PRO A 478 21.86 5.47 9.10
CA PRO A 478 22.84 5.36 10.16
C PRO A 478 22.41 6.12 11.43
N GLY A 479 22.41 5.44 12.59
CA GLY A 479 21.94 6.00 13.86
C GLY A 479 20.47 5.73 14.20
N TYR A 480 19.65 5.29 13.25
CA TYR A 480 18.30 4.84 13.53
C TYR A 480 18.30 3.59 14.42
N SER A 481 17.43 3.54 15.43
CA SER A 481 17.15 2.33 16.23
C SER A 481 15.73 2.39 16.79
N ALA A 482 15.08 1.24 17.00
CA ALA A 482 13.67 1.19 17.44
C ALA A 482 13.42 1.93 18.76
N LYS A 483 14.38 1.91 19.70
CA LYS A 483 14.33 2.70 20.96
C LYS A 483 14.30 4.24 20.78
N LEU A 484 14.50 4.74 19.56
CA LEU A 484 14.39 6.16 19.19
C LEU A 484 13.11 6.45 18.37
N ASP A 485 12.43 5.39 17.91
CA ASP A 485 11.20 5.37 17.11
C ASP A 485 10.04 4.98 18.03
N ARG A 486 9.60 5.94 18.85
CA ARG A 486 8.76 5.69 20.04
C ARG A 486 7.45 4.96 19.72
N ASP A 487 6.86 5.23 18.56
CA ASP A 487 5.62 4.62 18.06
C ASP A 487 5.81 3.73 16.82
N HIS A 488 7.05 3.39 16.49
CA HIS A 488 7.44 2.34 15.56
C HIS A 488 6.92 2.53 14.11
N ASP A 489 6.61 3.77 13.71
CA ASP A 489 6.12 4.09 12.36
C ASP A 489 7.25 4.07 11.30
N GLY A 490 8.50 4.24 11.75
CA GLY A 490 9.70 4.32 10.92
C GLY A 490 10.45 5.65 10.98
N VAL A 491 9.97 6.63 11.77
CA VAL A 491 10.53 7.99 11.86
C VAL A 491 10.98 8.26 13.31
N ALA A 492 12.23 7.89 13.61
CA ALA A 492 12.82 8.16 14.91
C ALA A 492 13.06 9.66 15.14
N CYS A 493 12.71 10.11 16.35
CA CYS A 493 13.02 11.45 16.86
C CYS A 493 12.40 12.64 16.09
N GLU A 494 11.16 12.50 15.60
CA GLU A 494 10.28 13.65 15.26
C GLU A 494 10.18 14.67 16.41
#